data_AF-A0A2N7HNQ8-F1
#
_entry.id   AF-A0A2N7HNQ8-F1
#
_cell.length_a   1.000
_cell.length_b   1.000
_cell.length_c   1.000
_cell.angle_alpha   90.00
_cell.angle_beta   90.00
_cell.angle_gamma   90.00
#
_symmetry.space_group_name_H-M   'P 1'
#
loop_
_entity.id
_entity.type
_entity.pdbx_description
1 polymer ?
#
loop_
_entity_poly.entity_id
_entity_poly.type
_entity_poly.pdbx_seq_one_letter_code
_entity_poly.pdbx_strand_id
1 'polypeptide(L)'
;MMSIYRYSLLAATLLPLIGCNHSVSTEPTADSSKVTEERPIQVIQLESASQQSSKTFTGELQSVETAGVAFRVPGTIQELLVKTGDRVQKGQPIAQLDPHDYQVALEELQARALEYRP
;
A
#
# COMPACT_ATOMS: atom_id res chain seq x y z
N MET A 1 -14.04 -77.36 -12.74
CA MET A 1 -15.44 -77.54 -13.21
C MET A 1 -16.40 -76.38 -12.89
N MET A 2 -16.09 -75.45 -11.97
CA MET A 2 -16.98 -74.32 -11.60
C MET A 2 -16.74 -73.03 -12.41
N SER A 3 -15.59 -72.89 -13.09
CA SER A 3 -15.23 -71.68 -13.84
C SER A 3 -15.93 -71.58 -15.21
N ILE A 4 -16.33 -72.73 -15.77
CA ILE A 4 -16.91 -72.84 -17.11
C ILE A 4 -18.35 -72.30 -17.14
N TYR A 5 -19.11 -72.53 -16.06
CA TYR A 5 -20.45 -71.98 -15.88
C TYR A 5 -20.46 -70.46 -15.67
N ARG A 6 -19.40 -69.91 -15.05
CA ARG A 6 -19.25 -68.45 -14.87
C ARG A 6 -19.06 -67.73 -16.21
N TYR A 7 -18.32 -68.32 -17.14
CA TYR A 7 -18.18 -67.80 -18.50
C TYR A 7 -19.47 -67.97 -19.33
N SER A 8 -20.21 -69.07 -19.14
CA SER A 8 -21.51 -69.27 -19.80
C SER A 8 -22.58 -68.26 -19.34
N LEU A 9 -22.59 -67.89 -18.05
CA LEU A 9 -23.53 -66.90 -17.52
C LEU A 9 -23.18 -65.48 -17.97
N LEU A 10 -21.89 -65.19 -18.17
CA LEU A 10 -21.39 -63.89 -18.66
C LEU A 10 -21.61 -63.72 -20.19
N ALA A 11 -21.58 -64.81 -20.96
CA ALA A 11 -21.81 -64.80 -22.40
C ALA A 11 -23.29 -64.58 -22.77
N ALA A 12 -24.22 -65.10 -21.97
CA ALA A 12 -25.66 -64.92 -22.19
C ALA A 12 -26.13 -63.46 -22.01
N THR A 13 -25.43 -62.68 -21.18
CA THR A 13 -25.74 -61.26 -20.95
C THR A 13 -25.19 -60.31 -22.01
N LEU A 14 -24.24 -60.76 -22.85
CA LEU A 14 -23.65 -59.91 -23.91
C LEU A 14 -24.39 -60.02 -25.25
N LEU A 15 -25.30 -60.99 -25.39
CA LEU A 15 -26.00 -61.27 -26.64
C LEU A 15 -27.05 -60.22 -27.10
N PRO A 16 -27.64 -59.34 -26.26
CA PRO A 16 -28.62 -58.38 -26.76
C PRO A 16 -28.03 -57.05 -27.28
N LEU A 17 -26.72 -56.80 -27.20
CA LEU A 17 -26.13 -55.52 -27.61
C LEU A 17 -25.72 -55.41 -29.09
N ILE A 18 -25.88 -56.46 -29.89
CA ILE A 18 -25.56 -56.45 -31.34
C ILE A 18 -26.84 -56.36 -32.22
N GLY A 19 -28.02 -56.20 -31.59
CA GLY A 19 -29.31 -56.23 -32.28
C GLY A 19 -29.98 -54.87 -32.50
N CYS A 20 -29.38 -53.95 -33.27
CA CYS A 20 -30.10 -52.81 -33.86
C CYS A 20 -29.46 -52.43 -35.21
N ASN A 21 -29.80 -53.15 -36.29
CA ASN A 21 -29.58 -52.67 -37.66
C ASN A 21 -30.59 -53.27 -38.66
N HIS A 22 -31.73 -52.59 -38.82
CA HIS A 22 -32.69 -52.71 -39.93
C HIS A 22 -33.71 -51.56 -39.74
N SER A 23 -34.11 -50.69 -40.68
CA SER A 23 -34.02 -50.66 -42.15
C SER A 23 -34.35 -49.24 -42.66
N VAL A 24 -33.64 -48.84 -43.72
CA VAL A 24 -33.98 -47.95 -44.86
C VAL A 24 -35.42 -47.42 -44.97
N SER A 25 -35.55 -46.10 -45.21
CA SER A 25 -36.15 -45.53 -46.45
C SER A 25 -35.82 -44.04 -46.62
N THR A 26 -35.37 -43.75 -47.84
CA THR A 26 -34.93 -42.50 -48.48
C THR A 26 -36.12 -41.62 -48.87
N GLU A 27 -35.96 -40.29 -48.90
CA GLU A 27 -36.30 -39.41 -50.04
C GLU A 27 -35.78 -37.96 -49.80
N PRO A 28 -35.50 -37.20 -50.87
CA PRO A 28 -34.43 -36.21 -50.92
C PRO A 28 -34.93 -34.76 -51.06
N THR A 29 -34.14 -33.78 -50.62
CA THR A 29 -34.17 -32.43 -51.20
C THR A 29 -32.77 -31.85 -51.25
N ALA A 30 -32.29 -31.70 -52.48
CA ALA A 30 -31.16 -30.88 -52.84
C ALA A 30 -31.51 -29.41 -52.61
N ASP A 31 -30.61 -28.64 -51.99
CA ASP A 31 -30.23 -27.35 -52.55
C ASP A 31 -28.84 -26.88 -52.08
N SER A 32 -28.03 -26.55 -53.08
CA SER A 32 -26.93 -25.59 -53.11
C SER A 32 -25.86 -25.59 -52.01
N SER A 33 -24.77 -26.26 -52.37
CA SER A 33 -23.42 -25.68 -52.39
C SER A 33 -23.40 -24.13 -52.35
N LYS A 34 -23.08 -23.58 -51.18
CA LYS A 34 -22.44 -22.27 -51.10
C LYS A 34 -21.12 -22.45 -50.37
N VAL A 35 -20.06 -22.63 -51.15
CA VAL A 35 -18.68 -22.46 -50.70
C VAL A 35 -18.57 -21.04 -50.18
N THR A 36 -18.71 -20.88 -48.86
CA THR A 36 -18.24 -19.68 -48.19
C THR A 36 -16.78 -19.94 -47.95
N GLU A 37 -15.91 -19.35 -48.78
CA GLU A 37 -14.50 -19.27 -48.43
C GLU A 37 -14.40 -18.62 -47.05
N GLU A 38 -14.08 -19.44 -46.05
CA GLU A 38 -13.80 -19.01 -44.69
C GLU A 38 -12.50 -18.21 -44.72
N ARG A 39 -12.60 -16.91 -45.01
CA ARG A 39 -11.46 -15.99 -44.86
C ARG A 39 -11.17 -15.84 -43.38
N PRO A 40 -10.04 -16.38 -42.86
CA PRO A 40 -9.74 -16.30 -41.45
C PRO A 40 -9.50 -14.84 -41.08
N ILE A 41 -10.28 -14.34 -40.13
CA ILE A 41 -10.09 -13.03 -39.53
C ILE A 41 -9.34 -13.19 -38.21
N GLN A 42 -8.41 -12.29 -37.96
CA GLN A 42 -7.66 -12.29 -36.71
C GLN A 42 -8.46 -11.51 -35.67
N VAL A 43 -8.96 -12.21 -34.65
CA VAL A 43 -9.62 -11.62 -33.50
C VAL A 43 -8.69 -11.68 -32.29
N ILE A 44 -8.71 -10.63 -31.48
CA ILE A 44 -8.02 -10.59 -30.19
C ILE A 44 -9.11 -10.51 -29.13
N GLN A 45 -9.09 -11.46 -28.19
CA GLN A 45 -9.99 -11.44 -27.03
C GLN A 45 -9.36 -10.56 -25.96
N LEU A 46 -10.02 -9.44 -25.62
CA LEU A 46 -9.56 -8.57 -24.54
C LEU A 46 -9.97 -9.18 -23.21
N GLU A 47 -9.00 -9.60 -22.41
CA GLU A 47 -9.21 -9.89 -21.01
C GLU A 47 -9.20 -8.61 -20.19
N SER A 48 -9.94 -8.60 -19.08
CA SER A 48 -9.93 -7.49 -18.13
C SER A 48 -8.57 -7.42 -17.44
N ALA A 49 -7.63 -6.67 -18.01
CA ALA A 49 -6.39 -6.32 -17.35
C ALA A 49 -6.73 -5.32 -16.23
N SER A 50 -6.59 -5.73 -14.97
CA SER A 50 -6.59 -4.80 -13.85
C SER A 50 -5.32 -3.95 -13.93
N GLN A 51 -5.34 -2.91 -14.76
CA GLN A 51 -4.24 -1.95 -14.84
C GLN A 51 -4.20 -1.17 -13.52
N GLN A 52 -3.35 -1.61 -12.59
CA GLN A 52 -2.99 -0.79 -11.44
C GLN A 52 -2.19 0.40 -11.96
N SER A 53 -2.88 1.53 -12.16
CA SER A 53 -2.23 2.80 -12.44
C SER A 53 -1.49 3.27 -11.19
N SER A 54 -0.18 3.02 -11.13
CA SER A 54 0.69 3.58 -10.11
C SER A 54 1.01 5.03 -10.47
N LYS A 55 0.58 5.98 -9.65
CA LYS A 55 0.97 7.39 -9.78
C LYS A 55 2.14 7.67 -8.84
N THR A 56 3.25 8.14 -9.39
CA THR A 56 4.41 8.58 -8.61
C THR A 56 4.34 10.08 -8.42
N PHE A 57 4.46 10.52 -7.17
CA PHE A 57 4.53 11.93 -6.82
C PHE A 57 5.88 12.21 -6.15
N THR A 58 6.49 13.34 -6.50
CA THR A 58 7.68 13.83 -5.82
C THR A 58 7.26 14.80 -4.72
N GLY A 59 7.93 14.75 -3.58
CA GLY A 59 7.70 15.65 -2.47
C GLY A 59 8.95 15.81 -1.63
N GLU A 60 9.01 16.88 -0.85
CA GLU A 60 10.09 17.14 0.09
C GLU A 60 9.65 16.80 1.50
N LEU A 61 10.56 16.25 2.29
CA LEU A 61 10.33 15.99 3.71
C LEU A 61 10.71 17.24 4.51
N GLN A 62 9.72 17.81 5.21
CA GLN A 62 9.93 18.92 6.12
C GLN A 62 9.55 18.53 7.54
N SER A 63 10.21 19.12 8.53
CA SER A 63 9.81 18.97 9.92
C SER A 63 8.41 19.52 10.14
N VAL A 64 7.55 18.75 10.82
CA VAL A 64 6.19 19.18 11.18
C VAL A 64 6.24 20.38 12.13
N GLU A 65 7.23 20.43 13.02
CA GLU A 65 7.43 21.51 13.97
C GLU A 65 8.89 21.98 13.96
N THR A 66 9.10 23.29 14.02
CA THR A 66 10.44 23.89 14.11
C THR A 66 10.43 24.92 15.23
N ALA A 67 11.33 24.77 16.20
CA ALA A 67 11.47 25.71 17.30
C ALA A 67 12.68 26.62 17.06
N GLY A 68 12.45 27.89 16.76
CA GLY A 68 13.48 28.91 16.78
C GLY A 68 13.79 29.31 18.22
N VAL A 69 15.04 29.16 18.65
CA VAL A 69 15.47 29.63 19.98
C VAL A 69 16.06 31.02 19.83
N ALA A 70 15.54 31.97 20.61
CA ALA A 70 16.12 33.30 20.77
C ALA A 70 16.06 33.70 22.24
N PHE A 71 16.97 34.59 22.64
CA PHE A 71 16.95 35.18 23.97
C PHE A 71 15.81 36.21 24.06
N ARG A 72 15.08 36.19 25.18
CA ARG A 72 13.99 37.14 25.45
C ARG A 72 14.50 38.53 25.85
N VAL A 73 15.72 38.59 26.34
CA VAL A 73 16.36 39.80 26.85
C VAL A 73 17.72 39.97 26.18
N PRO A 74 18.17 41.21 25.94
CA PRO A 74 19.49 41.47 25.38
C PRO A 74 20.58 41.10 26.40
N GLY A 75 21.69 40.53 25.97
CA GLY A 75 22.78 40.21 26.89
C GLY A 75 23.88 39.43 26.22
N THR A 76 25.01 39.32 26.91
CA THR A 76 26.16 38.55 26.46
C THR A 76 26.03 37.11 26.92
N ILE A 77 26.38 36.15 26.06
CA ILE A 77 26.43 34.74 26.42
C ILE A 77 27.64 34.52 27.33
N GLN A 78 27.40 34.03 28.54
CA GLN A 78 28.43 33.61 29.48
C GLN A 78 28.93 32.21 29.14
N GLU A 79 28.02 31.29 28.85
CA GLU A 79 28.35 29.88 28.55
C GLU A 79 27.34 29.25 27.59
N LEU A 80 27.82 28.34 26.73
CA LEU A 80 27.01 27.47 25.88
C LEU A 80 27.07 26.03 26.41
N LEU A 81 25.92 25.47 26.76
CA LEU A 81 25.80 24.19 27.48
C LEU A 81 25.61 22.99 26.55
N VAL A 82 25.40 23.25 25.24
CA VAL A 82 25.11 22.22 24.23
C VAL A 82 25.92 22.45 22.97
N LYS A 83 26.14 21.40 22.20
CA LYS A 83 26.83 21.46 20.90
C LYS A 83 25.84 21.31 19.75
N THR A 84 26.26 21.76 18.58
CA THR A 84 25.48 21.59 17.35
C THR A 84 25.23 20.11 17.08
N GLY A 85 23.96 19.75 16.88
CA GLY A 85 23.53 18.36 16.63
C GLY A 85 23.08 17.60 17.87
N ASP A 86 23.26 18.16 19.07
CA ASP A 86 22.79 17.52 20.30
C ASP A 86 21.26 17.49 20.38
N ARG A 87 20.73 16.40 20.93
CA ARG A 87 19.30 16.29 21.27
C ARG A 87 19.05 16.98 22.61
N VAL A 88 18.09 17.89 22.62
CA VAL A 88 17.70 18.64 23.83
C VAL A 88 16.24 18.37 24.19
N GLN A 89 15.92 18.47 25.48
CA GLN A 89 14.56 18.30 25.99
C GLN A 89 13.94 19.65 26.35
N LYS A 90 12.60 19.70 26.43
CA LYS A 90 11.89 20.92 26.84
C LYS A 90 12.31 21.32 28.25
N GLY A 91 12.72 22.58 28.41
CA GLY A 91 13.18 23.13 29.69
C GLY A 91 14.66 22.89 29.99
N GLN A 92 15.38 22.14 29.14
CA GLN A 92 16.82 21.99 29.27
C GLN A 92 17.51 23.33 28.93
N PRO A 93 18.38 23.85 29.81
CA PRO A 93 19.17 25.05 29.51
C PRO A 93 20.21 24.72 28.43
N ILE A 94 20.26 25.57 27.41
CA ILE A 94 21.17 25.42 26.26
C ILE A 94 22.27 26.48 26.23
N ALA A 95 22.03 27.62 26.84
CA ALA A 95 22.98 28.72 26.97
C ALA A 95 22.63 29.53 28.23
N GLN A 96 23.63 30.14 28.84
CA GLN A 96 23.50 31.05 29.97
C GLN A 96 23.97 32.43 29.57
N LEU A 97 23.15 33.45 29.85
CA LEU A 97 23.52 34.85 29.70
C LEU A 97 24.23 35.35 30.97
N ASP A 98 25.11 36.32 30.83
CA ASP A 98 25.74 37.01 31.96
C ASP A 98 24.66 37.73 32.79
N PRO A 99 24.50 37.39 34.09
CA PRO A 99 23.46 37.97 34.93
C PRO A 99 23.88 39.30 35.59
N HIS A 100 25.13 39.76 35.47
CA HIS A 100 25.66 40.85 36.30
C HIS A 100 24.81 42.13 36.22
N ASP A 101 24.59 42.66 35.01
CA ASP A 101 23.80 43.88 34.80
C ASP A 101 22.36 43.73 35.31
N TYR A 102 21.80 42.53 35.16
CA TYR A 102 20.45 42.20 35.61
C TYR A 102 20.34 42.12 37.13
N GLN A 103 21.37 41.59 37.80
CA GLN A 103 21.43 41.51 39.26
C GLN A 103 21.52 42.90 39.87
N VAL A 104 22.39 43.76 39.34
CA VAL A 104 22.52 45.16 39.79
C VAL A 104 21.20 45.90 39.62
N ALA A 105 20.57 45.82 38.45
CA ALA A 105 19.28 46.46 38.20
C ALA A 105 18.17 45.93 39.13
N LEU A 106 18.16 44.63 39.42
CA LEU A 106 17.20 44.01 40.34
C LEU A 106 17.39 44.54 41.77
N GLU A 107 18.62 44.60 42.27
CA GLU A 107 18.95 45.10 43.60
C GLU A 107 18.53 46.56 43.77
N GLU A 108 18.82 47.41 42.79
CA GLU A 108 18.38 48.82 42.81
C GLU A 108 16.85 48.96 42.89
N LEU A 109 16.13 48.18 42.09
CA LEU A 109 14.66 48.22 42.07
C LEU A 109 14.07 47.71 43.38
N GLN A 110 14.67 46.68 43.97
CA GLN A 110 14.27 46.15 45.28
C GLN A 110 14.51 47.18 46.40
N ALA A 111 15.66 47.86 46.40
CA ALA A 111 15.95 48.91 47.37
C ALA A 111 14.93 50.06 47.29
N ARG A 112 14.62 50.54 46.09
CA ARG A 112 13.58 51.57 45.88
C ARG A 112 12.19 51.10 46.33
N ALA A 113 11.85 49.84 46.09
CA ALA A 113 10.57 49.28 46.50
C ALA A 113 10.43 49.18 48.03
N LEU A 114 11.54 48.93 48.75
CA LEU A 114 11.57 48.93 50.21
C LEU A 114 11.43 50.34 50.78
N GLU A 115 12.07 51.34 50.17
CA GLU A 115 11.92 52.74 50.57
C GLU A 115 10.47 53.24 50.41
N TYR A 116 9.76 52.75 49.37
CA TYR A 116 8.37 53.13 49.10
C TYR A 116 7.32 52.36 49.92
N ARG A 117 7.70 51.31 50.66
CA ARG A 117 6.75 50.49 51.40
C ARG A 117 6.19 51.30 52.59
N PRO A 118 4.88 51.66 52.62
CA PRO A 118 4.29 52.48 53.67
C PRO A 118 4.20 51.76 55.02
#